data_AF-A0A8J7FH80-F1
#
_entry.id   AF-A0A8J7FH80-F1
#
_cell.length_a   1.000
_cell.length_b   1.000
_cell.length_c   1.000
_cell.angle_alpha   90.00
_cell.angle_beta   90.00
_cell.angle_gamma   90.00
#
_symmetry.space_group_name_H-M   'P 1'
#
loop_
_entity.id
_entity.type
_entity.pdbx_description
1 polymer ?
#
loop_
_entity_poly.entity_id
_entity_poly.type
_entity_poly.pdbx_seq_one_letter_code
_entity_poly.pdbx_strand_id
1 'polypeptide(L)'
;MKTAMVVLLLGSLLQAGCQNKTAPATTSAGGVLFDDFSHASLAEMQQHGWIIRMAAGWPGVEHAGWGEAAFSLHDDPARPGNRLLRMTAQTDGTAAGTRQAQFCHARKYLAGTYAARVRFSDAPVRGPNGDQVVQTFYTISPLERDLDPQYSELDHEYLPNGGWGAPAATLFNTSWETVRLVPWQAFNQHAWRPGSLAGWHVLLIQVGDGKIDYWLDDDHLAQHDGKVYPRVPMSLNFNLWFTREGLLPAGEMRVWEQDIDWVYHASGRTLSTAEVLAEVEALRRAQVRSRDSIAATGLSSPCAM
;
A
#
# COMPACT_ATOMS: atom_id res chain seq x y z
N MET A 1 24.24 35.49 -77.29
CA MET A 1 23.33 36.43 -76.60
C MET A 1 22.48 35.64 -75.62
N LYS A 2 22.32 36.18 -74.40
CA LYS A 2 21.45 35.73 -73.29
C LYS A 2 21.98 34.61 -72.38
N THR A 3 22.94 35.03 -71.55
CA THR A 3 22.97 34.94 -70.08
C THR A 3 21.94 34.03 -69.41
N ALA A 4 22.41 32.97 -68.74
CA ALA A 4 21.64 32.20 -67.75
C ALA A 4 21.93 32.76 -66.35
N MET A 5 20.86 33.09 -65.63
CA MET A 5 20.85 33.77 -64.35
C MET A 5 20.85 32.72 -63.22
N VAL A 6 21.89 32.72 -62.41
CA VAL A 6 22.01 31.94 -61.16
C VAL A 6 21.14 32.62 -60.10
N VAL A 7 20.17 31.90 -59.55
CA VAL A 7 19.40 32.34 -58.38
C VAL A 7 19.95 31.62 -57.15
N LEU A 8 20.58 32.38 -56.25
CA LEU A 8 20.93 31.94 -54.90
C LEU A 8 19.63 31.82 -54.07
N LEU A 9 19.36 30.65 -53.50
CA LEU A 9 18.40 30.51 -52.41
C LEU A 9 19.11 30.77 -51.07
N LEU A 10 18.61 31.75 -50.31
CA LEU A 10 18.99 32.03 -48.94
C LEU A 10 18.54 30.89 -48.01
N GLY A 11 19.46 30.40 -47.19
CA GLY A 11 19.19 29.45 -46.11
C GLY A 11 18.39 30.09 -44.98
N SER A 12 17.33 29.42 -44.55
CA SER A 12 16.60 29.71 -43.32
C SER A 12 17.08 28.79 -42.21
N LEU A 13 17.77 29.33 -41.20
CA LEU A 13 18.04 28.62 -39.95
C LEU A 13 16.74 28.49 -39.15
N LEU A 14 16.17 27.29 -39.10
CA LEU A 14 15.19 26.91 -38.09
C LEU A 14 15.94 26.46 -36.83
N GLN A 15 15.89 27.28 -35.79
CA GLN A 15 16.29 26.89 -34.43
C GLN A 15 15.35 25.78 -33.95
N ALA A 16 15.86 24.56 -33.90
CA ALA A 16 15.21 23.46 -33.19
C ALA A 16 15.32 23.73 -31.68
N GLY A 17 14.22 24.17 -31.07
CA GLY A 17 14.08 24.25 -29.63
C GLY A 17 14.26 22.86 -29.01
N CYS A 18 15.17 22.75 -28.05
CA CYS A 18 15.37 21.56 -27.25
C CYS A 18 14.06 21.26 -26.49
N GLN A 19 13.35 20.21 -26.90
CA GLN A 19 12.32 19.61 -26.08
C GLN A 19 13.00 18.96 -24.87
N ASN A 20 12.77 19.51 -23.68
CA ASN A 20 13.00 18.81 -22.42
C ASN A 20 12.06 17.59 -22.38
N LYS A 21 12.54 16.46 -22.91
CA LYS A 21 12.00 15.15 -22.55
C LYS A 21 12.38 14.89 -21.11
N THR A 22 11.43 15.02 -20.19
CA THR A 22 11.53 14.39 -18.87
C THR A 22 11.83 12.92 -19.08
N ALA A 23 13.03 12.50 -18.66
CA ALA A 23 13.42 11.10 -18.72
C ALA A 23 12.47 10.28 -17.84
N PRO A 24 12.04 9.08 -18.28
CA PRO A 24 11.28 8.19 -17.41
C PRO A 24 12.13 7.86 -16.18
N ALA A 25 11.53 7.99 -14.99
CA ALA A 25 12.17 7.61 -13.73
C ALA A 25 12.61 6.15 -13.83
N THR A 26 13.91 5.92 -13.85
CA THR A 26 14.49 4.58 -13.96
C THR A 26 14.38 3.94 -12.58
N THR A 27 13.36 3.10 -12.38
CA THR A 27 13.32 2.20 -11.22
C THR A 27 14.56 1.30 -11.26
N SER A 28 15.34 1.32 -10.19
CA SER A 28 16.52 0.47 -10.02
C SER A 28 16.08 -0.99 -9.95
N ALA A 29 16.08 -1.69 -11.09
CA ALA A 29 15.81 -3.11 -11.15
C ALA A 29 16.80 -3.86 -10.23
N GLY A 30 16.27 -4.73 -9.36
CA GLY A 30 17.05 -5.47 -8.37
C GLY A 30 17.23 -4.78 -7.01
N GLY A 31 16.70 -3.57 -6.81
CA GLY A 31 16.63 -2.93 -5.49
C GLY A 31 15.69 -3.67 -4.53
N VAL A 32 15.93 -3.53 -3.22
CA VAL A 32 15.16 -4.18 -2.16
C VAL A 32 14.74 -3.15 -1.11
N LEU A 33 13.47 -3.19 -0.71
CA LEU A 33 13.02 -2.70 0.60
C LEU A 33 12.84 -3.91 1.51
N PHE A 34 13.35 -3.82 2.73
CA PHE A 34 13.07 -4.75 3.81
C PHE A 34 13.01 -3.97 5.13
N ASP A 35 12.03 -4.28 5.96
CA ASP A 35 11.96 -3.79 7.33
C ASP A 35 11.27 -4.87 8.20
N ASP A 36 11.93 -5.29 9.28
CA ASP A 36 11.37 -6.23 10.27
C ASP A 36 10.78 -5.54 11.50
N PHE A 37 10.63 -4.21 11.43
CA PHE A 37 10.11 -3.35 12.48
C PHE A 37 10.79 -3.46 13.85
N SER A 38 12.01 -4.05 13.91
CA SER A 38 12.82 -4.15 15.12
C SER A 38 13.55 -2.84 15.48
N HIS A 39 12.87 -1.70 15.27
CA HIS A 39 13.30 -0.37 15.66
C HIS A 39 13.23 -0.21 17.18
N ALA A 40 14.06 0.63 17.78
CA ALA A 40 13.98 0.98 19.20
C ALA A 40 12.77 1.88 19.50
N SER A 41 12.35 2.71 18.55
CA SER A 41 11.26 3.68 18.71
C SER A 41 10.53 3.97 17.39
N LEU A 42 9.34 4.58 17.48
CA LEU A 42 8.61 5.07 16.30
C LEU A 42 9.39 6.19 15.59
N ALA A 43 10.15 7.01 16.33
CA ALA A 43 11.00 8.04 15.74
C ALA A 43 12.12 7.44 14.88
N GLU A 44 12.74 6.33 15.30
CA GLU A 44 13.71 5.60 14.48
C GLU A 44 13.04 5.00 13.25
N MET A 45 11.86 4.39 13.40
CA MET A 45 11.07 3.90 12.26
C MET A 45 10.83 5.01 11.22
N GLN A 46 10.53 6.24 11.66
CA GLN A 46 10.35 7.38 10.76
C GLN A 46 11.66 7.83 10.08
N GLN A 47 12.80 7.73 10.76
CA GLN A 47 14.12 7.98 10.15
C GLN A 47 14.42 6.97 9.04
N HIS A 48 13.82 5.78 9.10
CA HIS A 48 13.87 4.73 8.07
C HIS A 48 12.84 4.91 6.94
N GLY A 49 12.20 6.07 6.82
CA GLY A 49 11.37 6.43 5.66
C GLY A 49 9.87 6.17 5.84
N TRP A 50 9.47 5.63 6.99
CA TRP A 50 8.06 5.46 7.34
C TRP A 50 7.41 6.78 7.74
N ILE A 51 6.17 6.97 7.31
CA ILE A 51 5.35 8.15 7.55
C ILE A 51 4.11 7.70 8.30
N ILE A 52 3.96 8.16 9.54
CA ILE A 52 2.72 7.97 10.29
C ILE A 52 1.72 9.04 9.85
N ARG A 53 0.52 8.63 9.46
CA ARG A 53 -0.54 9.56 9.09
C ARG A 53 -1.00 10.37 10.30
N MET A 54 -0.93 11.69 10.18
CA MET A 54 -1.46 12.64 11.16
C MET A 54 -2.69 13.39 10.66
N ALA A 55 -2.89 13.45 9.34
CA ALA A 55 -3.96 14.22 8.72
C ALA A 55 -5.30 13.47 8.76
N ALA A 56 -6.38 14.19 9.03
CA ALA A 56 -7.74 13.70 8.80
C ALA A 56 -8.01 13.57 7.29
N GLY A 57 -8.99 12.73 6.91
CA GLY A 57 -9.36 12.51 5.53
C GLY A 57 -9.94 11.12 5.29
N TRP A 58 -10.05 10.75 4.03
CA TRP A 58 -10.49 9.42 3.59
C TRP A 58 -9.35 8.40 3.74
N PRO A 59 -9.64 7.09 3.89
CA PRO A 59 -10.97 6.47 3.94
C PRO A 59 -11.58 6.41 5.35
N GLY A 60 -12.85 6.01 5.41
CA GLY A 60 -13.53 5.66 6.66
C GLY A 60 -14.42 6.76 7.24
N VAL A 61 -14.49 6.78 8.57
CA VAL A 61 -15.38 7.66 9.31
C VAL A 61 -14.92 9.12 9.16
N GLU A 62 -15.81 9.97 8.63
CA GLU A 62 -15.54 11.39 8.47
C GLU A 62 -15.24 12.05 9.83
N HIS A 63 -14.17 12.86 9.89
CA HIS A 63 -13.67 13.51 11.10
C HIS A 63 -13.11 12.56 12.19
N ALA A 64 -12.86 11.29 11.88
CA ALA A 64 -12.10 10.42 12.78
C ALA A 64 -10.66 10.92 12.97
N GLY A 65 -10.11 10.59 14.14
CA GLY A 65 -8.71 10.88 14.48
C GLY A 65 -7.73 9.95 13.78
N TRP A 66 -6.53 10.45 13.52
CA TRP A 66 -5.36 9.70 13.08
C TRP A 66 -4.15 10.15 13.90
N GLY A 67 -3.14 9.31 14.05
CA GLY A 67 -1.85 9.75 14.59
C GLY A 67 -1.06 8.70 15.35
N GLU A 68 0.10 9.12 15.83
CA GLU A 68 1.15 8.27 16.43
C GLU A 68 0.66 7.40 17.60
N ALA A 69 -0.29 7.89 18.39
CA ALA A 69 -0.82 7.11 19.51
C ALA A 69 -1.58 5.84 19.07
N ALA A 70 -1.83 5.65 17.78
CA ALA A 70 -2.37 4.42 17.19
C ALA A 70 -1.29 3.35 16.92
N PHE A 71 -0.03 3.63 17.23
CA PHE A 71 1.11 2.76 16.92
C PHE A 71 1.91 2.42 18.16
N SER A 72 2.42 1.19 18.20
CA SER A 72 3.34 0.75 19.24
C SER A 72 4.24 -0.37 18.73
N LEU A 73 5.42 -0.52 19.32
CA LEU A 73 6.38 -1.57 19.00
C LEU A 73 6.44 -2.56 20.15
N HIS A 74 6.23 -3.84 19.86
CA HIS A 74 6.15 -4.91 20.88
C HIS A 74 7.22 -5.95 20.62
N ASP A 75 7.80 -6.54 21.68
CA ASP A 75 8.67 -7.70 21.50
C ASP A 75 7.88 -8.87 20.92
N ASP A 76 8.46 -9.58 19.96
CA ASP A 76 7.84 -10.78 19.40
C ASP A 76 8.02 -11.96 20.39
N PRO A 77 6.93 -12.48 20.99
CA PRO A 77 7.03 -13.59 21.94
C PRO A 77 7.52 -14.89 21.28
N ALA A 78 7.39 -15.03 19.96
CA ALA A 78 7.83 -16.22 19.22
C ALA A 78 9.28 -16.13 18.74
N ARG A 79 9.88 -14.93 18.68
CA ARG A 79 11.24 -14.71 18.17
C ARG A 79 11.99 -13.67 19.02
N PRO A 80 12.78 -14.11 20.03
CA PRO A 80 13.55 -13.21 20.87
C PRO A 80 14.45 -12.25 20.06
N GLY A 81 14.39 -10.97 20.37
CA GLY A 81 15.15 -9.91 19.69
C GLY A 81 14.50 -9.36 18.42
N ASN A 82 13.37 -9.92 17.98
CA ASN A 82 12.49 -9.34 16.98
C ASN A 82 11.41 -8.48 17.65
N ARG A 83 10.94 -7.43 16.98
CA ARG A 83 9.76 -6.66 17.40
C ARG A 83 8.70 -6.68 16.31
N LEU A 84 7.47 -6.42 16.73
CA LEU A 84 6.30 -6.27 15.87
C LEU A 84 5.85 -4.82 15.91
N LEU A 85 5.47 -4.27 14.76
CA LEU A 85 4.69 -3.04 14.71
C LEU A 85 3.22 -3.37 14.90
N ARG A 86 2.58 -2.76 15.89
CA ARG A 86 1.15 -2.86 16.14
C ARG A 86 0.44 -1.59 15.71
N MET A 87 -0.59 -1.75 14.90
CA MET A 87 -1.62 -0.74 14.69
C MET A 87 -2.78 -0.98 15.64
N THR A 88 -3.30 0.09 16.25
CA THR A 88 -4.47 0.08 17.13
C THR A 88 -5.49 1.11 16.66
N ALA A 89 -6.67 0.63 16.27
CA ALA A 89 -7.82 1.49 15.98
C ALA A 89 -8.87 1.34 17.07
N GLN A 90 -9.69 2.38 17.25
CA GLN A 90 -10.76 2.37 18.23
C GLN A 90 -11.97 3.14 17.75
N THR A 91 -13.14 2.79 18.26
CA THR A 91 -14.39 3.53 18.04
C THR A 91 -15.37 3.28 19.18
N ASP A 92 -16.14 4.29 19.54
CA ASP A 92 -17.34 4.12 20.36
C ASP A 92 -18.62 4.13 19.52
N GLY A 93 -18.54 4.29 18.20
CA GLY A 93 -19.66 4.48 17.27
C GLY A 93 -19.88 5.94 16.85
N THR A 94 -19.07 6.87 17.36
CA THR A 94 -19.10 8.29 16.96
C THR A 94 -17.80 8.69 16.24
N ALA A 95 -17.85 9.72 15.39
CA ALA A 95 -16.64 10.26 14.74
C ALA A 95 -15.59 10.73 15.75
N ALA A 96 -16.00 11.47 16.79
CA ALA A 96 -15.10 11.99 17.81
C ALA A 96 -14.44 10.90 18.66
N GLY A 97 -15.15 9.79 18.91
CA GLY A 97 -14.61 8.62 19.60
C GLY A 97 -13.85 7.65 18.69
N THR A 98 -13.81 7.91 17.38
CA THR A 98 -13.12 7.05 16.40
C THR A 98 -11.71 7.53 16.13
N ARG A 99 -10.76 6.59 16.19
CA ARG A 99 -9.38 6.78 15.75
C ARG A 99 -8.95 5.61 14.90
N GLN A 100 -8.39 5.91 13.74
CA GLN A 100 -7.90 4.96 12.76
C GLN A 100 -6.37 5.01 12.70
N ALA A 101 -5.75 3.97 12.14
CA ALA A 101 -4.31 3.87 12.00
C ALA A 101 -3.92 3.77 10.53
N GLN A 102 -2.96 4.57 10.09
CA GLN A 102 -2.31 4.41 8.78
C GLN A 102 -0.86 4.83 8.84
N PHE A 103 0.00 4.05 8.22
CA PHE A 103 1.38 4.42 7.97
C PHE A 103 1.79 4.00 6.57
N CYS A 104 2.72 4.75 6.00
CA CYS A 104 3.08 4.68 4.60
C CYS A 104 4.57 4.79 4.44
N HIS A 105 5.09 4.31 3.31
CA HIS A 105 6.45 4.59 2.90
C HIS A 105 6.48 5.67 1.80
N ALA A 106 7.69 6.03 1.35
CA ALA A 106 7.90 6.88 0.19
C ALA A 106 7.23 6.34 -1.09
N ARG A 107 6.80 7.23 -1.98
CA ARG A 107 6.19 6.88 -3.27
C ARG A 107 7.26 6.57 -4.32
N LYS A 108 7.70 5.32 -4.41
CA LYS A 108 8.82 4.91 -5.29
C LYS A 108 8.77 3.48 -5.81
N TYR A 109 7.67 2.77 -5.59
CA TYR A 109 7.55 1.36 -5.95
C TYR A 109 6.67 1.17 -7.19
N LEU A 110 7.04 0.25 -8.08
CA LEU A 110 6.27 -0.02 -9.31
C LEU A 110 6.16 -1.53 -9.58
N ALA A 111 7.02 -2.08 -10.43
CA ALA A 111 7.06 -3.51 -10.71
C ALA A 111 7.94 -4.27 -9.71
N GLY A 112 7.59 -5.52 -9.43
CA GLY A 112 8.28 -6.37 -8.47
C GLY A 112 7.33 -7.13 -7.55
N THR A 113 7.90 -7.81 -6.56
CA THR A 113 7.14 -8.53 -5.52
C THR A 113 7.03 -7.63 -4.31
N TYR A 114 5.81 -7.40 -3.85
CA TYR A 114 5.48 -6.78 -2.57
C TYR A 114 5.04 -7.89 -1.63
N ALA A 115 5.56 -7.91 -0.41
CA ALA A 115 5.18 -8.90 0.58
C ALA A 115 5.16 -8.32 1.98
N ALA A 116 4.25 -8.79 2.81
CA ALA A 116 4.21 -8.48 4.23
C ALA A 116 3.75 -9.69 5.02
N ARG A 117 4.26 -9.83 6.25
CA ARG A 117 3.71 -10.78 7.22
C ARG A 117 2.90 -10.03 8.26
N VAL A 118 1.60 -10.27 8.28
CA VAL A 118 0.64 -9.56 9.11
C VAL A 118 -0.14 -10.53 9.99
N ARG A 119 -0.59 -10.08 11.16
CA ARG A 119 -1.54 -10.80 12.00
C ARG A 119 -2.88 -10.08 11.96
N PHE A 120 -3.88 -10.72 11.36
CA PHE A 120 -5.24 -10.21 11.37
C PHE A 120 -6.00 -10.63 12.64
N SER A 121 -7.00 -9.83 13.00
CA SER A 121 -7.98 -10.12 14.05
C SER A 121 -9.39 -10.20 13.49
N ASP A 122 -10.22 -11.08 14.06
CA ASP A 122 -11.64 -11.21 13.70
C ASP A 122 -12.59 -10.51 14.67
N ALA A 123 -12.05 -10.05 15.79
CA ALA A 123 -12.80 -9.42 16.86
C ALA A 123 -11.91 -8.37 17.54
N PRO A 124 -12.52 -7.34 18.16
CA PRO A 124 -11.78 -6.36 18.93
C PRO A 124 -11.12 -7.04 20.14
N VAL A 125 -9.95 -6.54 20.52
CA VAL A 125 -9.28 -6.93 21.77
C VAL A 125 -9.99 -6.39 23.02
N ARG A 126 -10.91 -5.43 22.84
CA ARG A 126 -11.78 -4.88 23.89
C ARG A 126 -13.11 -4.39 23.32
N GLY A 127 -14.21 -4.61 24.04
CA GLY A 127 -15.55 -4.15 23.67
C GLY A 127 -16.31 -5.14 22.77
N PRO A 128 -17.58 -4.85 22.44
CA PRO A 128 -18.39 -5.74 21.60
C PRO A 128 -17.89 -5.77 20.15
N ASN A 129 -18.03 -6.93 19.48
CA ASN A 129 -17.70 -7.09 18.06
C ASN A 129 -18.86 -6.64 17.16
N GLY A 130 -18.57 -6.28 15.90
CA GLY A 130 -19.57 -6.09 14.84
C GLY A 130 -19.40 -4.84 13.97
N ASP A 131 -18.49 -3.92 14.28
CA ASP A 131 -18.17 -2.83 13.34
C ASP A 131 -17.55 -3.42 12.07
N GLN A 132 -17.87 -2.88 10.89
CA GLN A 132 -17.12 -3.21 9.69
C GLN A 132 -15.74 -2.55 9.75
N VAL A 133 -14.75 -3.38 10.05
CA VAL A 133 -13.34 -3.02 10.12
C VAL A 133 -12.64 -3.48 8.86
N VAL A 134 -11.66 -2.71 8.42
CA VAL A 134 -10.80 -3.05 7.30
C VAL A 134 -9.36 -3.08 7.77
N GLN A 135 -8.68 -4.22 7.55
CA GLN A 135 -7.27 -4.45 7.84
C GLN A 135 -6.52 -4.64 6.53
N THR A 136 -5.49 -3.83 6.25
CA THR A 136 -4.93 -3.78 4.89
C THR A 136 -3.42 -3.96 4.81
N PHE A 137 -2.99 -4.33 3.61
CA PHE A 137 -1.65 -4.14 3.07
C PHE A 137 -1.81 -3.74 1.61
N TYR A 138 -1.33 -2.56 1.22
CA TYR A 138 -1.67 -2.01 -0.08
C TYR A 138 -0.58 -1.11 -0.64
N THR A 139 -0.70 -0.80 -1.93
CA THR A 139 0.12 0.20 -2.61
C THR A 139 -0.75 1.18 -3.36
N ILE A 140 -0.45 2.48 -3.33
CA ILE A 140 -1.30 3.50 -3.93
C ILE A 140 -0.50 4.68 -4.50
N SER A 141 -1.01 5.29 -5.56
CA SER A 141 -0.63 6.63 -6.02
C SER A 141 -1.75 7.64 -5.78
N PRO A 142 -1.49 8.96 -5.71
CA PRO A 142 -2.54 9.97 -5.64
C PRO A 142 -3.63 9.84 -6.72
N LEU A 143 -4.88 9.98 -6.31
CA LEU A 143 -6.01 10.25 -7.19
C LEU A 143 -6.18 11.77 -7.30
N GLU A 144 -5.45 12.42 -8.21
CA GLU A 144 -5.42 13.89 -8.30
C GLU A 144 -6.75 14.49 -8.81
N ARG A 145 -7.56 13.66 -9.48
CA ARG A 145 -8.90 14.00 -9.95
C ARG A 145 -9.72 12.74 -10.21
N ASP A 146 -11.03 12.91 -10.31
CA ASP A 146 -11.94 11.84 -10.74
C ASP A 146 -11.45 11.18 -12.04
N LEU A 147 -11.42 9.85 -12.03
CA LEU A 147 -10.99 9.04 -13.17
C LEU A 147 -9.57 9.40 -13.67
N ASP A 148 -8.65 9.78 -12.76
CA ASP A 148 -7.27 10.07 -13.15
C ASP A 148 -6.61 8.86 -13.83
N PRO A 149 -6.20 8.96 -15.12
CA PRO A 149 -5.46 7.90 -15.82
C PRO A 149 -4.05 7.66 -15.26
N GLN A 150 -3.57 8.48 -14.31
CA GLN A 150 -2.32 8.25 -13.59
C GLN A 150 -2.54 7.62 -12.23
N TYR A 151 -3.76 7.20 -11.89
CA TYR A 151 -4.03 6.42 -10.70
C TYR A 151 -3.52 4.98 -10.86
N SER A 152 -3.13 4.40 -9.73
CA SER A 152 -2.74 3.01 -9.56
C SER A 152 -2.89 2.66 -8.09
N GLU A 153 -3.58 1.57 -7.80
CA GLU A 153 -3.75 1.05 -6.45
C GLU A 153 -3.87 -0.47 -6.50
N LEU A 154 -3.23 -1.15 -5.53
CA LEU A 154 -3.22 -2.60 -5.39
C LEU A 154 -3.45 -2.94 -3.92
N ASP A 155 -4.50 -3.71 -3.64
CA ASP A 155 -4.98 -3.90 -2.27
C ASP A 155 -5.06 -5.36 -1.86
N HIS A 156 -4.63 -5.65 -0.64
CA HIS A 156 -5.23 -6.67 0.22
C HIS A 156 -6.08 -5.97 1.27
N GLU A 157 -7.39 -6.18 1.26
CA GLU A 157 -8.31 -5.68 2.28
C GLU A 157 -9.05 -6.83 2.97
N TYR A 158 -8.76 -7.06 4.24
CA TYR A 158 -9.47 -8.06 5.04
C TYR A 158 -10.56 -7.40 5.90
N LEU A 159 -11.79 -7.88 5.73
CA LEU A 159 -12.98 -7.39 6.43
C LEU A 159 -13.60 -8.50 7.28
N PRO A 160 -13.21 -8.64 8.57
CA PRO A 160 -13.64 -9.76 9.42
C PRO A 160 -15.15 -9.79 9.70
N ASN A 161 -15.81 -8.63 9.68
CA ASN A 161 -17.24 -8.49 9.95
C ASN A 161 -18.06 -8.25 8.66
N GLY A 162 -17.47 -8.53 7.50
CA GLY A 162 -18.08 -8.21 6.21
C GLY A 162 -17.99 -6.72 5.85
N GLY A 163 -18.55 -6.38 4.69
CA GLY A 163 -18.34 -5.12 3.99
C GLY A 163 -18.14 -5.38 2.49
N TRP A 164 -18.15 -4.33 1.66
CA TRP A 164 -18.03 -4.46 0.19
C TRP A 164 -19.01 -5.45 -0.44
N GLY A 165 -20.21 -5.58 0.16
CA GLY A 165 -21.25 -6.52 -0.27
C GLY A 165 -21.11 -7.96 0.26
N ALA A 166 -20.01 -8.29 0.96
CA ALA A 166 -19.88 -9.57 1.64
C ALA A 166 -20.52 -9.54 3.04
N PRO A 167 -21.26 -10.60 3.44
CA PRO A 167 -21.98 -10.64 4.71
C PRO A 167 -21.14 -11.09 5.91
N ALA A 168 -19.90 -11.54 5.68
CA ALA A 168 -19.03 -12.14 6.69
C ALA A 168 -17.55 -11.94 6.33
N ALA A 169 -16.66 -12.42 7.21
CA ALA A 169 -15.21 -12.44 7.03
C ALA A 169 -14.80 -12.75 5.58
N THR A 170 -14.16 -11.80 4.93
CA THR A 170 -13.75 -11.89 3.53
C THR A 170 -12.48 -11.08 3.30
N LEU A 171 -11.52 -11.66 2.58
CA LEU A 171 -10.38 -10.94 2.01
C LEU A 171 -10.72 -10.51 0.58
N PHE A 172 -10.46 -9.25 0.26
CA PHE A 172 -10.57 -8.72 -1.09
C PHE A 172 -9.18 -8.41 -1.64
N ASN A 173 -9.01 -8.72 -2.93
CA ASN A 173 -7.84 -8.38 -3.70
C ASN A 173 -8.27 -7.50 -4.85
N THR A 174 -7.87 -6.24 -4.86
CA THR A 174 -8.35 -5.27 -5.83
C THR A 174 -7.19 -4.56 -6.50
N SER A 175 -7.23 -4.45 -7.82
CA SER A 175 -6.33 -3.61 -8.60
C SER A 175 -7.12 -2.54 -9.31
N TRP A 176 -6.80 -1.28 -9.06
CA TRP A 176 -7.51 -0.14 -9.60
C TRP A 176 -6.77 0.47 -10.78
N GLU A 177 -7.49 0.64 -11.89
CA GLU A 177 -7.08 1.55 -12.95
C GLU A 177 -7.37 2.99 -12.54
N THR A 178 -8.61 3.27 -12.11
CA THR A 178 -9.02 4.59 -11.64
C THR A 178 -10.42 4.54 -11.01
N VAL A 179 -10.82 5.63 -10.34
CA VAL A 179 -12.13 5.74 -9.70
C VAL A 179 -12.63 7.19 -9.68
N ARG A 180 -13.95 7.35 -9.65
CA ARG A 180 -14.65 8.57 -9.23
C ARG A 180 -15.56 8.20 -8.07
N LEU A 181 -15.47 8.95 -6.97
CA LEU A 181 -16.26 8.67 -5.77
C LEU A 181 -17.72 9.12 -5.93
N VAL A 182 -17.97 10.26 -6.59
CA VAL A 182 -19.31 10.85 -6.70
C VAL A 182 -19.57 11.41 -8.10
N PRO A 183 -20.56 10.88 -8.87
CA PRO A 183 -21.24 9.60 -8.65
C PRO A 183 -20.26 8.43 -8.84
N TRP A 184 -20.45 7.36 -8.06
CA TRP A 184 -19.57 6.20 -8.05
C TRP A 184 -19.34 5.63 -9.46
N GLN A 185 -18.07 5.54 -9.85
CA GLN A 185 -17.65 4.85 -11.06
C GLN A 185 -16.24 4.30 -10.84
N ALA A 186 -16.10 2.98 -10.91
CA ALA A 186 -14.85 2.28 -10.68
C ALA A 186 -14.38 1.58 -11.97
N PHE A 187 -13.08 1.64 -12.22
CA PHE A 187 -12.39 0.82 -13.22
C PHE A 187 -11.35 0.00 -12.46
N ASN A 188 -11.69 -1.25 -12.15
CA ASN A 188 -10.85 -2.14 -11.37
C ASN A 188 -11.05 -3.60 -11.81
N GLN A 189 -10.17 -4.47 -11.32
CA GLN A 189 -10.36 -5.91 -11.27
C GLN A 189 -10.26 -6.31 -9.81
N HIS A 190 -11.10 -7.24 -9.39
CA HIS A 190 -11.09 -7.72 -8.02
C HIS A 190 -11.45 -9.19 -7.93
N ALA A 191 -10.99 -9.81 -6.85
CA ALA A 191 -11.38 -11.13 -6.38
C ALA A 191 -11.65 -11.07 -4.88
N TRP A 192 -12.33 -12.10 -4.36
CA TRP A 192 -12.57 -12.22 -2.93
C TRP A 192 -12.46 -13.67 -2.46
N ARG A 193 -11.97 -13.84 -1.23
CA ARG A 193 -11.87 -15.13 -0.52
C ARG A 193 -12.66 -15.05 0.78
N PRO A 194 -13.82 -15.72 0.86
CA PRO A 194 -14.57 -15.83 2.11
C PRO A 194 -13.82 -16.66 3.14
N GLY A 195 -14.06 -16.38 4.41
CA GLY A 195 -13.51 -17.13 5.54
C GLY A 195 -12.64 -16.27 6.46
N SER A 196 -12.48 -16.77 7.68
CA SER A 196 -11.62 -16.16 8.69
C SER A 196 -10.15 -16.20 8.26
N LEU A 197 -9.45 -15.10 8.50
CA LEU A 197 -7.99 -14.97 8.44
C LEU A 197 -7.39 -14.61 9.80
N ALA A 198 -8.09 -14.86 10.91
CA ALA A 198 -7.56 -14.58 12.23
C ALA A 198 -6.24 -15.35 12.45
N GLY A 199 -5.15 -14.62 12.66
CA GLY A 199 -3.82 -15.21 12.79
C GLY A 199 -2.81 -14.60 11.83
N TRP A 200 -1.62 -15.22 11.80
CA TRP A 200 -0.48 -14.76 11.01
C TRP A 200 -0.57 -15.28 9.58
N HIS A 201 -0.40 -14.37 8.63
CA HIS A 201 -0.41 -14.66 7.21
C HIS A 201 0.68 -13.89 6.47
N VAL A 202 1.13 -14.43 5.35
CA VAL A 202 2.01 -13.77 4.41
C VAL A 202 1.20 -13.32 3.19
N LEU A 203 1.17 -12.03 2.93
CA LEU A 203 0.43 -11.45 1.80
C LEU A 203 1.42 -11.07 0.72
N LEU A 204 1.21 -11.52 -0.53
CA LEU A 204 2.02 -11.12 -1.68
C LEU A 204 1.18 -10.42 -2.75
N ILE A 205 1.82 -9.44 -3.40
CA ILE A 205 1.38 -8.86 -4.68
C ILE A 205 2.59 -8.93 -5.62
N GLN A 206 2.45 -9.64 -6.73
CA GLN A 206 3.49 -9.78 -7.75
C GLN A 206 3.10 -8.93 -8.96
N VAL A 207 3.92 -7.96 -9.33
CA VAL A 207 3.69 -7.06 -10.47
C VAL A 207 4.79 -7.29 -11.50
N GLY A 208 4.45 -7.95 -12.61
CA GLY A 208 5.41 -8.28 -13.67
C GLY A 208 4.71 -8.78 -14.93
N ASP A 209 5.40 -8.73 -16.07
CA ASP A 209 4.91 -9.26 -17.35
C ASP A 209 3.50 -8.79 -17.77
N GLY A 210 3.15 -7.55 -17.41
CA GLY A 210 1.84 -6.95 -17.71
C GLY A 210 0.67 -7.57 -16.92
N LYS A 211 0.97 -8.24 -15.80
CA LYS A 211 0.00 -8.92 -14.93
C LYS A 211 0.25 -8.60 -13.47
N ILE A 212 -0.77 -8.84 -12.65
CA ILE A 212 -0.68 -8.73 -11.20
C ILE A 212 -1.22 -10.02 -10.59
N ASP A 213 -0.41 -10.72 -9.80
CA ASP A 213 -0.81 -11.93 -9.10
C ASP A 213 -0.87 -11.67 -7.59
N TYR A 214 -1.97 -12.08 -6.95
CA TYR A 214 -2.20 -11.98 -5.52
C TYR A 214 -2.10 -13.34 -4.86
N TRP A 215 -1.43 -13.39 -3.71
CA TRP A 215 -1.29 -14.61 -2.93
C TRP A 215 -1.51 -14.35 -1.44
N LEU A 216 -2.04 -15.36 -0.77
CA LEU A 216 -2.13 -15.46 0.68
C LEU A 216 -1.44 -16.75 1.09
N ASP A 217 -0.38 -16.63 1.88
CA ASP A 217 0.53 -17.72 2.18
C ASP A 217 1.04 -18.34 0.87
N ASP A 218 0.69 -19.60 0.58
CA ASP A 218 1.00 -20.28 -0.70
C ASP A 218 -0.22 -20.40 -1.62
N ASP A 219 -1.39 -19.88 -1.23
CA ASP A 219 -2.62 -19.92 -2.00
C ASP A 219 -2.66 -18.78 -3.04
N HIS A 220 -2.77 -19.13 -4.33
CA HIS A 220 -3.05 -18.16 -5.40
C HIS A 220 -4.50 -17.67 -5.29
N LEU A 221 -4.68 -16.36 -5.19
CA LEU A 221 -6.01 -15.77 -5.02
C LEU A 221 -6.59 -15.26 -6.34
N ALA A 222 -5.77 -14.57 -7.12
CA ALA A 222 -6.20 -13.90 -8.33
C ALA A 222 -5.03 -13.55 -9.25
N GLN A 223 -5.33 -13.48 -10.55
CA GLN A 223 -4.51 -12.84 -11.56
C GLN A 223 -5.32 -11.72 -12.22
N HIS A 224 -4.81 -10.49 -12.16
CA HIS A 224 -5.37 -9.34 -12.87
C HIS A 224 -4.52 -9.00 -14.10
N ASP A 225 -5.16 -8.48 -15.15
CA ASP A 225 -4.52 -8.21 -16.43
C ASP A 225 -3.97 -6.78 -16.58
N GLY A 226 -3.38 -6.51 -17.74
CA GLY A 226 -2.71 -5.24 -18.06
C GLY A 226 -3.57 -3.98 -17.95
N LYS A 227 -4.91 -4.07 -17.90
CA LYS A 227 -5.79 -2.89 -17.78
C LYS A 227 -5.62 -2.18 -16.43
N VAL A 228 -5.28 -2.92 -15.39
CA VAL A 228 -5.12 -2.40 -14.02
C VAL A 228 -3.66 -2.44 -13.56
N TYR A 229 -2.72 -2.64 -14.49
CA TYR A 229 -1.28 -2.63 -14.22
C TYR A 229 -0.82 -1.24 -13.75
N PRO A 230 0.02 -1.13 -12.70
CA PRO A 230 0.47 0.17 -12.20
C PRO A 230 1.18 1.01 -13.27
N ARG A 231 0.75 2.26 -13.42
CA ARG A 231 1.24 3.21 -14.44
C ARG A 231 2.29 4.16 -13.89
N VAL A 232 2.27 4.40 -12.58
CA VAL A 232 3.13 5.35 -11.88
C VAL A 232 3.67 4.76 -10.59
N PRO A 233 4.80 5.25 -10.05
CA PRO A 233 5.27 4.83 -8.75
C PRO A 233 4.20 5.03 -7.68
N MET A 234 4.07 4.05 -6.80
CA MET A 234 3.15 4.01 -5.66
C MET A 234 3.93 4.07 -4.36
N SER A 235 3.26 4.47 -3.27
CA SER A 235 3.74 4.18 -1.91
C SER A 235 3.27 2.80 -1.49
N LEU A 236 3.97 2.21 -0.53
CA LEU A 236 3.56 0.98 0.16
C LEU A 236 3.03 1.36 1.54
N ASN A 237 1.85 0.86 1.88
CA ASN A 237 1.08 1.34 3.02
C ASN A 237 0.37 0.19 3.78
N PHE A 238 -0.04 0.52 5.00
CA PHE A 238 -0.96 -0.28 5.81
C PHE A 238 -1.95 0.66 6.50
N ASN A 239 -3.19 0.23 6.66
CA ASN A 239 -4.15 0.90 7.52
C ASN A 239 -5.08 -0.09 8.24
N LEU A 240 -5.62 0.38 9.36
CA LEU A 240 -6.65 -0.26 10.16
C LEU A 240 -7.72 0.80 10.45
N TRP A 241 -8.90 0.61 9.86
CA TRP A 241 -9.94 1.64 9.85
C TRP A 241 -11.35 1.04 9.85
N PHE A 242 -12.36 1.90 10.03
CA PHE A 242 -13.77 1.51 10.09
C PHE A 242 -14.54 2.10 8.91
N THR A 243 -15.40 1.31 8.27
CA THR A 243 -16.28 1.86 7.23
C THR A 243 -17.27 2.86 7.83
N ARG A 244 -17.66 3.86 7.04
CA ARG A 244 -18.55 4.92 7.51
C ARG A 244 -19.94 4.37 7.85
N GLU A 245 -20.41 3.45 7.03
CA GLU A 245 -21.73 2.83 7.05
C GLU A 245 -21.82 1.63 7.99
N GLY A 246 -20.69 1.05 8.38
CA GLY A 246 -20.63 -0.20 9.13
C GLY A 246 -20.32 -0.05 10.62
N LEU A 247 -20.36 1.15 11.18
CA LEU A 247 -20.23 1.35 12.62
C LEU A 247 -21.46 0.85 13.38
N LEU A 248 -21.23 0.14 14.49
CA LEU A 248 -22.27 -0.10 15.48
C LEU A 248 -22.69 1.22 16.16
N PRO A 249 -23.92 1.30 16.72
CA PRO A 249 -24.38 2.47 17.45
C PRO A 249 -23.42 2.91 18.57
N ALA A 250 -23.53 4.20 18.93
CA ALA A 250 -22.76 4.79 20.03
C ALA A 250 -22.90 3.96 21.33
N GLY A 251 -21.79 3.62 21.97
CA GLY A 251 -21.77 2.74 23.14
C GLY A 251 -20.38 2.51 23.70
N GLU A 252 -20.11 1.27 24.12
CA GLU A 252 -18.81 0.90 24.69
C GLU A 252 -17.67 1.07 23.67
N MET A 253 -16.50 1.50 24.16
CA MET A 253 -15.30 1.66 23.34
C MET A 253 -14.78 0.30 22.85
N ARG A 254 -14.66 0.17 21.54
CA ARG A 254 -14.19 -1.02 20.84
C ARG A 254 -12.78 -0.78 20.33
N VAL A 255 -11.87 -1.71 20.57
CA VAL A 255 -10.44 -1.56 20.21
C VAL A 255 -9.99 -2.73 19.37
N TRP A 256 -9.42 -2.44 18.21
CA TRP A 256 -8.91 -3.40 17.25
C TRP A 256 -7.41 -3.30 17.11
N GLU A 257 -6.76 -4.42 16.83
CA GLU A 257 -5.32 -4.49 16.62
C GLU A 257 -5.00 -5.29 15.36
N GLN A 258 -3.99 -4.83 14.63
CA GLN A 258 -3.33 -5.56 13.54
C GLN A 258 -1.82 -5.46 13.77
N ASP A 259 -1.13 -6.61 13.76
CA ASP A 259 0.32 -6.65 13.95
C ASP A 259 1.02 -6.90 12.62
N ILE A 260 2.20 -6.30 12.44
CA ILE A 260 3.07 -6.48 11.29
C ILE A 260 4.44 -6.95 11.80
N ASP A 261 4.91 -8.08 11.26
CA ASP A 261 6.22 -8.66 11.60
C ASP A 261 7.31 -8.13 10.68
N TRP A 262 7.06 -8.14 9.37
CA TRP A 262 8.00 -7.58 8.40
C TRP A 262 7.30 -7.19 7.12
N VAL A 263 8.00 -6.38 6.34
CA VAL A 263 7.62 -6.02 4.99
C VAL A 263 8.82 -6.10 4.06
N TYR A 264 8.54 -6.46 2.82
CA TYR A 264 9.54 -6.73 1.81
C TYR A 264 9.06 -6.26 0.44
N HIS A 265 9.95 -5.66 -0.34
CA HIS A 265 9.72 -5.45 -1.76
C HIS A 265 10.99 -5.72 -2.57
N ALA A 266 10.88 -6.57 -3.59
CA ALA A 266 11.95 -6.83 -4.55
C ALA A 266 11.62 -6.18 -5.90
N SER A 267 12.30 -5.08 -6.21
CA SER A 267 12.03 -4.29 -7.42
C SER A 267 12.38 -5.07 -8.69
N GLY A 268 11.40 -5.20 -9.60
CA GLY A 268 11.55 -5.87 -10.89
C GLY A 268 11.75 -7.39 -10.82
N ARG A 269 11.52 -8.03 -9.66
CA ARG A 269 11.60 -9.49 -9.51
C ARG A 269 10.27 -10.04 -9.03
N THR A 270 9.78 -11.07 -9.73
CA THR A 270 8.62 -11.88 -9.32
C THR A 270 9.12 -13.09 -8.53
N LEU A 271 8.85 -13.12 -7.23
CA LEU A 271 9.33 -14.13 -6.29
C LEU A 271 8.14 -14.85 -5.68
N SER A 272 8.22 -16.18 -5.58
CA SER A 272 7.27 -16.99 -4.81
C SER A 272 7.34 -16.67 -3.31
N THR A 273 6.29 -17.07 -2.56
CA THR A 273 6.25 -16.94 -1.09
C THR A 273 7.47 -17.59 -0.43
N ALA A 274 7.85 -18.80 -0.87
CA ALA A 274 9.03 -19.50 -0.36
C ALA A 274 10.33 -18.73 -0.61
N GLU A 275 10.50 -18.11 -1.77
CA GLU A 275 11.67 -17.28 -2.09
C GLU A 275 11.71 -16.00 -1.25
N VAL A 276 10.58 -15.32 -1.07
CA VAL A 276 10.48 -14.15 -0.18
C VAL A 276 10.87 -14.53 1.25
N LEU A 277 10.32 -15.64 1.78
CA LEU A 277 10.64 -16.10 3.12
C LEU A 277 12.12 -16.46 3.27
N ALA A 278 12.73 -17.08 2.24
CA ALA A 278 14.15 -17.37 2.25
C ALA A 278 15.01 -16.09 2.25
N GLU A 279 14.64 -15.05 1.49
CA GLU A 279 15.33 -13.76 1.47
C GLU A 279 15.18 -13.00 2.80
N VAL A 280 13.98 -12.97 3.38
CA VAL A 280 13.72 -12.38 4.71
C VAL A 280 14.53 -13.08 5.80
N GLU A 281 14.54 -14.42 5.82
CA GLU A 281 15.32 -15.17 6.80
C GLU A 281 16.84 -14.98 6.59
N ALA A 282 17.30 -14.81 5.35
CA ALA A 282 18.69 -14.47 5.09
C ALA A 282 19.07 -13.08 5.63
N LEU A 283 18.21 -12.08 5.45
CA LEU A 283 18.40 -10.72 5.99
C LEU A 283 18.43 -10.74 7.52
N ARG A 284 17.50 -11.46 8.15
CA ARG A 284 17.45 -11.64 9.61
C ARG A 284 18.67 -12.35 10.17
N ARG A 285 19.14 -13.44 9.52
CA ARG A 285 20.39 -14.12 9.91
C ARG A 285 21.61 -13.20 9.81
N ALA A 286 21.61 -12.28 8.85
CA ALA A 286 22.62 -11.25 8.70
C ALA A 286 22.42 -10.05 9.65
N GLN A 287 21.45 -10.09 10.56
CA GLN A 287 21.08 -9.03 11.50
C GLN A 287 20.74 -7.69 10.81
N VAL A 288 20.26 -7.75 9.57
CA VAL A 288 19.71 -6.59 8.88
C VAL A 288 18.29 -6.39 9.38
N ARG A 289 18.01 -5.29 10.07
CA ARG A 289 16.66 -4.93 10.56
C ARG A 289 15.86 -4.13 9.53
N SER A 290 16.56 -3.25 8.82
CA SER A 290 15.99 -2.43 7.76
C SER A 290 17.02 -2.26 6.64
N ARG A 291 16.56 -2.33 5.39
CA ARG A 291 17.34 -2.11 4.18
C ARG A 291 16.45 -1.48 3.13
N ASP A 292 16.90 -0.36 2.60
CA ASP A 292 16.25 0.28 1.46
C ASP A 292 17.31 0.67 0.43
N SER A 293 17.41 -0.13 -0.63
CA SER A 293 18.30 0.13 -1.76
C SER A 293 17.56 0.66 -2.99
N ILE A 294 16.30 1.07 -2.82
CA ILE A 294 15.46 1.58 -3.90
C ILE A 294 15.61 3.09 -3.97
N ALA A 295 16.00 3.59 -5.14
CA ALA A 295 16.23 5.00 -5.36
C ALA A 295 14.98 5.82 -5.04
N ALA A 296 15.16 6.92 -4.29
CA ALA A 296 14.11 7.89 -4.08
C ALA A 296 13.72 8.55 -5.41
N THR A 297 12.44 8.80 -5.60
CA THR A 297 11.88 9.47 -6.79
C THR A 297 11.64 10.97 -6.56
N GLY A 298 11.67 11.42 -5.28
CA GLY A 298 11.26 12.76 -4.88
C GLY A 298 9.73 13.00 -4.93
N LEU A 299 8.94 11.96 -5.26
CA LEU A 299 7.48 12.06 -5.28
C LEU A 299 6.92 12.05 -3.85
N SER A 300 5.93 12.90 -3.60
CA SER A 300 5.21 12.91 -2.32
C SER A 300 4.46 11.60 -2.09
N SER A 301 4.54 11.08 -0.87
CA SER A 301 3.70 9.96 -0.44
C SER A 301 2.26 10.43 -0.25
N PRO A 302 1.25 9.67 -0.72
CA PRO A 302 -0.17 9.94 -0.51
C PRO A 302 -0.63 9.76 0.95
N CYS A 303 0.27 9.60 1.91
CA CYS A 303 -0.08 9.22 3.29
C CYS A 303 -1.00 10.19 4.03
N ALA A 304 -1.01 11.46 3.61
CA ALA A 304 -1.81 12.52 4.21
C ALA A 304 -3.09 12.84 3.43
N MET A 305 -3.40 12.09 2.36
CA MET A 305 -4.65 12.25 1.60
C MET A 305 -5.85 11.66 2.33
#